data_AF-A0A2H9PV84-F1
#
_entry.id   AF-A0A2H9PV84-F1
#
_cell.length_a   1.000
_cell.length_b   1.000
_cell.length_c   1.000
_cell.angle_alpha   90.00
_cell.angle_beta   90.00
_cell.angle_gamma   90.00
#
_symmetry.space_group_name_H-M   'P 1'
#
loop_
_entity.id
_entity.type
_entity.pdbx_description
1 polymer ?
#
loop_
_entity_poly.entity_id
_entity_poly.type
_entity_poly.pdbx_seq_one_letter_code
_entity_poly.pdbx_strand_id
1 'polypeptide(L)'
;GYELQITGGSTSAGFPLRRDAAGEGLKKIFSVRGIGIQKVRPGQRVRKTVAGNIIGPTTAAVNLKVLKEGKAPLAQAEAKDSSAESA
;
A
#
# COMPACT_ATOMS: atom_id res chain seq x y z
N GLY A 1 13.40 -19.94 -0.82
CA GLY A 1 12.11 -19.25 -0.62
C GLY A 1 12.10 -17.98 -1.43
N TYR A 2 10.99 -17.26 -1.44
CA TYR A 2 10.90 -15.92 -2.06
C TYR A 2 11.32 -14.85 -1.04
N GLU A 3 12.10 -13.87 -1.49
CA GLU A 3 12.37 -12.65 -0.71
C GLU A 3 11.48 -11.53 -1.25
N LEU A 4 10.64 -10.96 -0.39
CA LEU A 4 9.67 -9.92 -0.75
C LEU A 4 9.97 -8.63 0.02
N GLN A 5 9.92 -7.50 -0.68
CA GLN A 5 9.99 -6.17 -0.11
C GLN A 5 8.60 -5.58 0.05
N ILE A 6 8.25 -5.16 1.26
CA ILE A 6 7.03 -4.39 1.52
C ILE A 6 7.23 -2.98 0.98
N THR A 7 6.39 -2.59 0.01
CA THR A 7 6.49 -1.28 -0.63
C THR A 7 5.49 -0.26 -0.11
N GLY A 8 4.42 -0.72 0.53
CA GLY A 8 3.34 0.09 1.08
C GLY A 8 2.05 -0.72 1.15
N GLY A 9 0.91 -0.04 1.09
CA GLY A 9 -0.41 -0.65 1.12
C GLY A 9 -1.50 0.37 1.42
N SER A 10 -2.69 -0.12 1.74
CA SER A 10 -3.86 0.70 2.10
C SER A 10 -4.54 0.17 3.37
N THR A 11 -5.08 1.08 4.16
CA THR A 11 -6.00 0.73 5.26
C THR A 11 -7.38 0.41 4.72
N SER A 12 -8.23 -0.25 5.52
CA SER A 12 -9.64 -0.50 5.21
C SER A 12 -10.41 0.76 4.77
N ALA A 13 -10.10 1.92 5.36
CA ALA A 13 -10.67 3.22 4.97
C ALA A 13 -10.06 3.85 3.70
N GLY A 14 -9.20 3.14 2.97
CA GLY A 14 -8.56 3.62 1.74
C GLY A 14 -7.39 4.58 1.92
N PHE A 15 -6.96 4.88 3.16
CA PHE A 15 -5.77 5.71 3.38
C PHE A 15 -4.49 4.95 2.99
N PRO A 16 -3.57 5.59 2.25
CA PRO A 16 -2.31 4.97 1.86
C PRO A 16 -1.34 4.90 3.06
N LEU A 17 -0.62 3.78 3.17
CA LEU A 17 0.51 3.64 4.09
C LEU A 17 1.70 4.45 3.56
N ARG A 18 2.25 5.34 4.39
CA ARG A 18 3.39 6.19 4.02
C ARG A 18 4.64 5.80 4.79
N ARG A 19 5.73 5.53 4.09
CA ARG A 19 7.03 5.11 4.67
C ARG A 19 7.61 6.11 5.68
N ASP A 20 7.44 7.41 5.41
CA ASP A 20 7.97 8.48 6.27
C ASP A 20 7.14 8.67 7.56
N ALA A 21 5.90 8.18 7.59
CA ALA A 21 5.01 8.37 8.73
C ALA A 21 5.27 7.28 9.77
N ALA A 22 6.13 7.56 10.75
CA ALA A 22 6.45 6.61 11.80
C ALA A 22 5.24 6.25 12.67
N GLY A 23 5.12 4.99 13.08
CA GLY A 23 4.13 4.50 14.03
C GLY A 23 2.93 3.82 13.39
N GLU A 24 2.03 3.34 14.24
CA GLU A 24 0.77 2.72 13.83
C GLU A 24 -0.37 3.75 13.87
N GLY A 25 -1.32 3.65 12.94
CA GLY A 25 -2.52 4.50 12.91
C GLY A 25 -2.48 5.67 11.91
N LEU A 26 -3.55 6.48 11.97
CA LEU A 26 -3.80 7.58 11.03
C LEU A 26 -3.23 8.91 11.54
N LYS A 27 -2.50 9.61 10.69
CA LYS A 27 -1.91 10.92 10.98
C LYS A 27 -2.29 11.94 9.92
N LYS A 28 -2.67 13.15 10.35
CA LYS A 28 -2.86 14.29 9.46
C LYS A 28 -1.53 14.99 9.25
N ILE A 29 -1.00 14.92 8.04
CA ILE A 29 0.29 15.52 7.69
C ILE A 29 0.05 16.69 6.76
N PHE A 30 0.75 17.80 7.00
CA PHE A 30 0.84 18.89 6.05
C PHE A 30 1.91 18.55 5.02
N SER A 31 1.52 18.35 3.76
CA SER A 31 2.47 17.94 2.73
C SER A 31 2.23 18.70 1.44
N VAL A 32 3.34 19.06 0.82
CA VAL A 32 3.35 19.77 -0.47
C VAL A 32 3.28 18.76 -1.61
N ARG A 33 3.84 17.56 -1.44
CA ARG A 33 3.90 16.46 -2.43
C ARG A 33 3.91 15.13 -1.67
N GLY A 34 3.44 14.06 -2.29
CA GLY A 34 3.56 12.71 -1.74
C GLY A 34 2.49 11.77 -2.26
N ILE A 35 2.50 10.55 -1.70
CA ILE A 35 1.57 9.48 -2.02
C ILE A 35 0.14 9.94 -1.69
N GLY A 36 -0.76 9.82 -2.67
CA GLY A 36 -2.16 10.24 -2.54
C GLY A 36 -2.39 11.75 -2.59
N ILE A 37 -1.39 12.60 -2.88
CA ILE A 37 -1.60 14.05 -3.02
C ILE A 37 -1.55 14.43 -4.49
N GLN A 38 -2.72 14.72 -5.08
CA GLN A 38 -2.82 15.32 -6.40
C GLN A 38 -2.89 16.85 -6.22
N LYS A 39 -1.95 17.57 -6.83
CA LYS A 39 -1.93 19.04 -6.77
C LYS A 39 -2.75 19.59 -7.93
N VAL A 40 -3.55 20.63 -7.65
CA VAL A 40 -4.28 21.36 -8.69
C VAL A 40 -3.49 22.58 -9.15
N ARG A 41 -2.67 23.18 -8.27
CA ARG A 41 -1.87 24.38 -8.57
C ARG A 41 -0.43 24.25 -8.05
N PRO A 42 0.56 24.86 -8.73
CA PRO A 42 1.91 24.97 -8.20
C PRO A 42 1.91 25.75 -6.87
N GLY A 43 2.68 25.29 -5.89
CA GLY A 43 2.75 25.88 -4.54
C GLY A 43 1.63 25.46 -3.58
N GLN A 44 0.61 24.71 -4.01
CA GLN A 44 -0.46 24.25 -3.14
C GLN A 44 0.06 23.26 -2.08
N ARG A 45 -0.30 23.50 -0.82
CA ARG A 45 -0.03 22.60 0.31
C ARG A 45 -1.35 22.07 0.84
N VAL A 46 -1.42 20.77 1.08
CA VAL A 46 -2.66 20.12 1.53
C VAL A 46 -2.40 19.40 2.85
N ARG A 47 -3.33 19.52 3.79
CA ARG A 47 -3.39 18.64 4.96
C ARG A 47 -4.13 17.37 4.53
N LYS A 48 -3.42 16.24 4.50
CA LYS A 48 -4.01 14.94 4.15
C LYS A 48 -3.77 13.94 5.26
N THR A 49 -4.78 13.12 5.53
CA THR A 49 -4.66 11.97 6.44
C THR A 49 -3.96 10.84 5.69
N VAL A 50 -2.92 10.29 6.30
CA VAL A 50 -2.19 9.12 5.81
C VAL A 50 -2.02 8.14 6.96
N ALA A 51 -1.87 6.86 6.63
CA ALA A 51 -1.56 5.84 7.61
C ALA A 51 -0.04 5.75 7.82
N GLY A 52 0.36 5.34 9.02
CA GLY A 52 1.76 5.11 9.37
C GLY A 52 2.42 3.97 8.58
N ASN A 53 3.70 3.74 8.84
CA ASN A 53 4.51 2.75 8.14
C ASN A 53 4.42 1.34 8.72
N ILE A 54 3.80 1.16 9.88
CA ILE A 54 3.64 -0.14 10.55
C ILE A 54 2.34 -0.81 10.03
N ILE A 55 2.45 -2.07 9.62
CA ILE A 55 1.29 -2.88 9.23
C ILE A 55 0.60 -3.35 10.51
N GLY A 56 -0.70 -3.08 10.60
CA GLY A 56 -1.54 -3.46 11.73
C GLY A 56 -2.81 -4.17 11.26
N PRO A 57 -3.71 -4.54 12.18
CA PRO A 57 -4.95 -5.25 11.86
C PRO A 57 -5.93 -4.44 10.99
N THR A 58 -5.71 -3.14 10.84
CA THR A 58 -6.54 -2.23 10.04
C THR A 58 -6.09 -2.13 8.58
N THR A 59 -4.96 -2.76 8.22
CA THR A 59 -4.45 -2.80 6.84
C THR A 59 -5.29 -3.76 6.00
N ALA A 60 -5.83 -3.26 4.89
CA ALA A 60 -6.68 -4.05 3.98
C ALA A 60 -5.87 -4.67 2.83
N ALA A 61 -4.88 -3.94 2.30
CA ALA A 61 -4.02 -4.45 1.23
C ALA A 61 -2.56 -4.11 1.50
N VAL A 62 -1.67 -5.02 1.13
CA VAL A 62 -0.21 -4.86 1.25
C VAL A 62 0.42 -5.03 -0.12
N ASN A 63 1.23 -4.05 -0.52
CA ASN A 63 1.92 -4.07 -1.80
C ASN A 63 3.32 -4.66 -1.63
N LEU A 64 3.58 -5.77 -2.30
CA LEU A 64 4.83 -6.51 -2.22
C LEU A 64 5.60 -6.43 -3.54
N LYS A 65 6.93 -6.36 -3.46
CA LYS A 65 7.84 -6.46 -4.60
C LYS A 65 8.76 -7.67 -4.41
N VAL A 66 8.84 -8.55 -5.40
CA VAL A 66 9.76 -9.70 -5.37
C VAL A 66 11.20 -9.20 -5.59
N LEU A 67 12.11 -9.58 -4.68
CA LEU A 67 13.55 -9.30 -4.78
C LEU A 67 14.34 -10.52 -5.25
N LYS A 68 14.03 -11.69 -4.69
CA LYS A 68 14.61 -12.97 -5.14
C LYS A 68 13.50 -13.97 -5.38
N GLU A 69 13.55 -14.59 -6.56
CA GLU A 69 12.61 -15.62 -6.94
C GLU A 69 13.00 -16.96 -6.29
N GLY A 70 12.01 -17.61 -5.69
CA GLY A 70 12.14 -18.97 -5.18
C GLY A 70 12.11 -20.02 -6.30
N LYS A 71 12.31 -21.29 -5.92
CA LYS A 71 12.41 -22.42 -6.85
C LYS A 71 11.12 -22.77 -7.61
N ALA A 72 9.95 -22.28 -7.17
CA ALA A 72 8.65 -22.63 -7.76
C ALA A 72 7.89 -21.34 -8.13
N PRO A 73 7.57 -21.11 -9.41
CA PRO A 73 7.01 -19.84 -9.89
C PRO A 73 5.64 -19.53 -9.26
N LEU A 74 5.51 -18.34 -8.66
CA LEU A 74 4.25 -17.85 -8.07
C LEU A 74 3.12 -17.65 -9.09
N ALA A 75 3.45 -17.53 -10.38
CA ALA A 75 2.48 -17.28 -11.45
C ALA A 75 1.44 -18.40 -11.64
N GLN A 76 1.67 -19.61 -11.11
CA GLN A 76 0.68 -20.70 -11.17
C GLN A 76 -0.42 -20.61 -10.10
N ALA A 77 -0.26 -19.79 -9.05
CA ALA A 77 -1.27 -19.67 -8.00
C ALA A 77 -2.46 -18.79 -8.40
N GLU A 78 -2.29 -17.82 -9.30
CA GLU A 78 -3.34 -16.85 -9.66
C GLU A 78 -4.25 -17.32 -10.81
N ALA A 79 -3.92 -18.43 -11.49
CA ALA A 79 -4.72 -18.94 -12.61
C ALA A 79 -5.99 -19.72 -12.20
N LYS A 80 -6.29 -19.84 -10.90
CA LYS A 80 -7.44 -20.65 -10.41
C LYS A 80 -8.58 -19.89 -9.73
N ASP A 81 -8.47 -18.58 -9.51
CA ASP A 81 -9.50 -17.83 -8.76
C ASP A 81 -10.33 -16.84 -9.60
N SER A 82 -10.22 -16.85 -10.94
CA SER A 82 -11.00 -15.97 -11.83
C SER A 82 -12.13 -16.66 -12.61
N SER A 83 -12.58 -17.86 -12.23
CA SER A 83 -13.61 -18.60 -12.99
C SER A 83 -14.74 -19.23 -12.17
N ALA A 84 -15.07 -18.73 -10.97
CA ALA A 84 -16.18 -19.27 -10.20
C ALA A 84 -16.90 -18.25 -9.29
N GLU A 85 -17.44 -17.16 -9.84
CA GLU A 85 -18.61 -16.50 -9.22
C GLU A 85 -19.39 -15.62 -10.20
N SER A 86 -20.21 -16.25 -11.04
CA SER A 86 -21.43 -15.67 -11.60
C SER A 86 -22.31 -16.80 -12.16
N ALA A 87 -23.16 -17.35 -11.31
CA ALA A 87 -24.33 -18.15 -11.67
C ALA A 87 -25.52 -17.64 -10.84
#